data_AF-A0A927PY02-F1
#
_entry.id   AF-A0A927PY02-F1
#
_cell.length_a   1.000
_cell.length_b   1.000
_cell.length_c   1.000
_cell.angle_alpha   90.00
_cell.angle_beta   90.00
_cell.angle_gamma   90.00
#
_symmetry.space_group_name_H-M   'P 1'
#
loop_
_entity.id
_entity.type
_entity.pdbx_description
1 polymer ?
#
loop_
_entity_poly.entity_id
_entity_poly.type
_entity_poly.pdbx_seq_one_letter_code
_entity_poly.pdbx_strand_id
1 'polypeptide(L)'
;MVYRLSDGELLPPAKSGVIEEVISNIGVNLPGDYWEFIRIHNGGEGFIGTNYIVFWKAEELVEFNHEYEVMKYAPGILLFGSDGGGEGYGFDLQAVATPIIRVPFIGMDRRYAIPIANSFPDLFAKLRAPE
;
A
#
# COMPACT_ATOMS: atom_id res chain seq x y z
N MET A 1 6.69 5.74 -15.95
CA MET A 1 7.45 4.79 -15.10
C MET A 1 6.87 3.40 -15.33
N VAL A 2 7.65 2.32 -15.33
CA VAL A 2 7.13 0.95 -15.49
C VAL A 2 7.22 0.24 -14.14
N TYR A 3 6.06 -0.09 -13.55
CA TYR A 3 5.99 -0.93 -12.36
C TYR A 3 6.32 -2.37 -12.77
N ARG A 4 7.31 -2.97 -12.11
CA ARG A 4 7.79 -4.31 -12.45
C ARG A 4 8.27 -5.05 -11.22
N LEU A 5 7.78 -6.28 -11.09
CA LEU A 5 8.28 -7.27 -10.14
C LEU A 5 9.46 -8.04 -10.75
N SER A 6 10.45 -8.39 -9.92
CA SER A 6 11.53 -9.32 -10.26
C SER A 6 10.98 -10.74 -10.49
N ASP A 7 9.99 -11.14 -9.70
CA ASP A 7 9.27 -12.40 -9.76
C ASP A 7 7.85 -12.20 -9.21
N GLY A 8 6.86 -12.96 -9.68
CA GLY A 8 5.44 -12.80 -9.35
C GLY A 8 4.60 -12.09 -10.42
N GLU A 9 3.39 -11.65 -10.03
CA GLU A 9 2.36 -11.16 -10.95
C GLU A 9 1.65 -9.91 -10.42
N LEU A 10 1.55 -8.88 -11.26
CA LEU A 10 0.64 -7.76 -11.05
C LEU A 10 -0.70 -8.07 -11.71
N LEU A 11 -1.79 -7.87 -10.98
CA LEU A 11 -3.12 -8.16 -11.48
C LEU A 11 -3.52 -7.18 -12.59
N PRO A 12 -4.42 -7.57 -13.50
CA PRO A 12 -4.99 -6.64 -14.46
C PRO A 12 -5.77 -5.51 -13.76
N PRO A 13 -6.06 -4.41 -14.48
CA PRO A 13 -6.93 -3.35 -13.97
C PRO A 13 -8.26 -3.87 -13.41
N ALA A 14 -8.81 -3.16 -12.43
CA ALA A 14 -10.14 -3.42 -11.91
C ALA A 14 -11.20 -3.28 -13.01
N LYS A 15 -12.39 -3.85 -12.77
CA LYS A 15 -13.56 -3.55 -13.60
C LYS A 15 -13.89 -2.06 -13.51
N SER A 16 -14.44 -1.52 -14.59
CA SER A 16 -14.87 -0.11 -14.66
C SER A 16 -15.76 0.27 -13.48
N GLY A 17 -15.48 1.40 -12.83
CA GLY A 17 -16.27 1.95 -11.72
C GLY A 17 -15.85 1.47 -10.32
N VAL A 18 -15.11 0.36 -10.20
CA VAL A 18 -14.68 -0.17 -8.89
C VAL A 18 -13.77 0.83 -8.16
N ILE A 19 -12.81 1.42 -8.87
CA ILE A 19 -11.85 2.36 -8.28
C ILE A 19 -12.57 3.65 -7.86
N GLU A 20 -13.49 4.15 -8.67
CA GLU A 20 -14.28 5.35 -8.37
C GLU A 20 -15.20 5.15 -7.15
N GLU A 21 -15.79 3.95 -7.03
CA GLU A 21 -16.57 3.55 -5.85
C GLU A 21 -15.69 3.51 -4.60
N VAL A 22 -14.50 2.89 -4.67
CA VAL A 22 -13.55 2.85 -3.57
C VAL A 22 -13.09 4.25 -3.17
N ILE A 23 -12.74 5.12 -4.12
CA ILE A 23 -12.36 6.52 -3.85
C ILE A 23 -13.47 7.25 -3.10
N SER A 24 -14.74 6.99 -3.46
CA SER A 24 -15.90 7.61 -2.80
C SER A 24 -16.12 7.06 -1.38
N ASN A 25 -15.80 5.79 -1.15
CA ASN A 25 -16.06 5.08 0.11
C ASN A 25 -14.93 5.22 1.14
N ILE A 26 -13.67 5.31 0.70
CA ILE A 26 -12.50 5.30 1.59
C ILE A 26 -12.40 6.57 2.45
N GLY A 27 -13.06 7.66 2.06
CA GLY A 27 -13.20 8.88 2.86
C GLY A 27 -11.91 9.67 3.10
N VAL A 28 -10.80 9.27 2.46
CA VAL A 28 -9.49 9.90 2.58
C VAL A 28 -8.89 10.15 1.21
N ASN A 29 -8.09 11.22 1.09
CA ASN A 29 -7.42 11.55 -0.15
C ASN A 29 -6.03 10.90 -0.18
N LEU A 30 -5.86 9.87 -1.01
CA LEU A 30 -4.56 9.21 -1.20
C LEU A 30 -3.75 9.87 -2.33
N PRO A 31 -2.41 9.72 -2.33
CA PRO A 31 -1.55 10.21 -3.40
C PRO A 31 -2.01 9.75 -4.80
N GLY A 32 -1.88 10.64 -5.80
CA GLY A 32 -2.36 10.37 -7.15
C GLY A 32 -1.62 9.24 -7.88
N ASP A 33 -0.33 9.09 -7.59
CA ASP A 33 0.55 8.04 -8.14
C ASP A 33 0.16 6.63 -7.66
N TYR A 34 -0.42 6.50 -6.46
CA TYR A 34 -1.04 5.28 -6.00
C TYR A 34 -2.24 4.89 -6.86
N TRP A 35 -3.13 5.84 -7.15
CA TRP A 35 -4.27 5.58 -8.02
C TRP A 35 -3.87 5.33 -9.47
N GLU A 36 -2.78 5.94 -9.94
CA GLU A 36 -2.17 5.59 -11.24
C GLU A 36 -1.71 4.12 -11.26
N PHE A 37 -1.05 3.65 -10.19
CA PHE A 37 -0.67 2.24 -10.05
C PHE A 37 -1.89 1.34 -10.06
N ILE A 38 -2.89 1.58 -9.19
CA ILE A 38 -4.09 0.73 -9.06
C ILE A 38 -4.93 0.67 -10.34
N ARG A 39 -5.00 1.76 -11.11
CA ARG A 39 -5.71 1.77 -12.41
C ARG A 39 -5.07 0.91 -13.49
N ILE A 40 -3.76 0.66 -13.38
CA ILE A 40 -3.02 -0.19 -14.32
C ILE A 40 -2.92 -1.61 -13.76
N HIS A 41 -2.79 -1.73 -12.43
CA HIS A 41 -2.57 -2.97 -11.71
C HIS A 41 -3.39 -3.00 -10.42
N ASN A 42 -4.55 -3.67 -10.43
CA ASN A 42 -5.42 -3.72 -9.25
C ASN A 42 -4.93 -4.77 -8.24
N GLY A 43 -3.81 -4.47 -7.59
CA GLY A 43 -3.12 -5.39 -6.69
C GLY A 43 -2.14 -6.32 -7.42
N GLY A 44 -1.69 -7.33 -6.71
CA GLY A 44 -0.70 -8.30 -7.19
C GLY A 44 0.29 -8.66 -6.11
N GLU A 45 1.14 -9.64 -6.38
CA GLU A 45 2.10 -10.12 -5.42
C GLU A 45 3.39 -10.58 -6.08
N GLY A 46 4.49 -10.47 -5.33
CA GLY A 46 5.78 -10.97 -5.77
C GLY A 46 6.94 -10.20 -5.18
N PHE A 47 8.09 -10.34 -5.81
CA PHE A 47 9.33 -9.73 -5.36
C PHE A 47 9.63 -8.45 -6.14
N ILE A 48 10.04 -7.40 -5.44
CA ILE A 48 10.75 -6.26 -6.00
C ILE A 48 12.18 -6.34 -5.45
N GLY A 49 13.17 -6.59 -6.32
CA GLY A 49 14.51 -6.96 -5.84
C GLY A 49 14.44 -8.27 -5.04
N THR A 50 14.84 -8.22 -3.77
CA THR A 50 14.74 -9.32 -2.79
C THR A 50 13.57 -9.16 -1.82
N ASN A 51 12.79 -8.07 -1.93
CA ASN A 51 11.70 -7.75 -1.02
C ASN A 51 10.38 -8.31 -1.56
N TYR A 52 9.71 -9.15 -0.79
CA TYR A 52 8.36 -9.62 -1.12
C TYR A 52 7.32 -8.57 -0.76
N ILE A 53 6.31 -8.41 -1.60
CA ILE A 53 5.18 -7.53 -1.36
C ILE A 53 3.90 -8.12 -1.94
N VAL A 54 2.82 -7.96 -1.18
CA VAL A 54 1.44 -8.20 -1.59
C VAL A 54 0.75 -6.85 -1.64
N PHE A 55 0.38 -6.40 -2.84
CA PHE A 55 -0.47 -5.24 -3.05
C PHE A 55 -1.93 -5.69 -3.02
N TRP A 56 -2.71 -5.11 -2.11
CA TRP A 56 -4.14 -5.39 -2.02
C TRP A 56 -4.90 -4.75 -3.18
N LYS A 57 -6.02 -5.37 -3.55
CA LYS A 57 -6.93 -4.77 -4.53
C LYS A 57 -7.58 -3.52 -3.91
N ALA A 58 -8.00 -2.59 -4.76
CA ALA A 58 -8.68 -1.37 -4.33
C ALA A 58 -9.91 -1.69 -3.45
N GLU A 59 -10.70 -2.66 -3.88
CA GLU A 59 -11.91 -3.11 -3.19
C GLU A 59 -11.65 -3.79 -1.84
N GLU A 60 -10.42 -4.27 -1.61
CA GLU A 60 -10.03 -4.94 -0.36
C GLU A 60 -9.54 -3.95 0.71
N LEU A 61 -9.23 -2.69 0.34
CA LEU A 61 -8.63 -1.72 1.25
C LEU A 61 -9.47 -1.48 2.49
N VAL A 62 -10.79 -1.29 2.33
CA VAL A 62 -11.69 -0.99 3.45
C VAL A 62 -11.82 -2.20 4.37
N GLU A 63 -12.00 -3.39 3.79
CA GLU A 63 -12.14 -4.64 4.52
C GLU A 63 -10.87 -4.95 5.32
N PHE A 64 -9.70 -4.95 4.68
CA PHE A 64 -8.46 -5.28 5.37
C PHE A 64 -8.08 -4.24 6.43
N ASN A 65 -8.26 -2.94 6.19
CA ASN A 65 -8.00 -1.94 7.25
C ASN A 65 -8.95 -2.10 8.44
N HIS A 66 -10.17 -2.59 8.22
CA HIS A 66 -11.10 -2.94 9.29
C HIS A 66 -10.68 -4.22 10.03
N GLU A 67 -10.33 -5.29 9.30
CA GLU A 67 -9.91 -6.58 9.87
C GLU A 67 -8.62 -6.48 10.69
N TYR A 68 -7.64 -5.71 10.21
CA TYR A 68 -6.42 -5.42 10.97
C TYR A 68 -6.63 -4.41 12.11
N GLU A 69 -7.85 -3.92 12.31
CA GLU A 69 -8.22 -2.90 13.29
C GLU A 69 -7.31 -1.65 13.24
N VAL A 70 -6.89 -1.23 12.04
CA VAL A 70 -5.87 -0.18 11.85
C VAL A 70 -6.29 1.12 12.55
N MET A 71 -7.58 1.48 12.45
CA MET A 71 -8.12 2.68 13.12
C MET A 71 -8.01 2.65 14.65
N LYS A 72 -8.01 1.46 15.26
CA LYS A 72 -7.89 1.29 16.71
C LYS A 72 -6.43 1.35 17.14
N TYR A 73 -5.53 0.70 16.40
CA TYR A 73 -4.14 0.50 16.81
C TYR A 73 -3.19 1.58 16.27
N ALA A 74 -3.35 1.98 15.01
CA ALA A 74 -2.57 3.04 14.37
C ALA A 74 -3.47 4.06 13.66
N PRO A 75 -4.24 4.87 14.42
CA PRO A 75 -5.13 5.87 13.83
C PRO A 75 -4.37 6.84 12.92
N GLY A 76 -4.94 7.10 11.74
CA GLY A 76 -4.33 7.94 10.72
C GLY A 76 -3.34 7.21 9.81
N ILE A 77 -3.19 5.89 9.94
CA ILE A 77 -2.57 5.05 8.91
C ILE A 77 -3.66 4.42 8.05
N LEU A 78 -3.39 4.29 6.75
CA LEU A 78 -4.16 3.44 5.85
C LEU A 78 -3.24 2.47 5.13
N LEU A 79 -3.44 1.17 5.35
CA LEU A 79 -2.65 0.10 4.73
C LEU A 79 -3.15 -0.20 3.31
N PHE A 80 -2.23 -0.56 2.42
CA PHE A 80 -2.52 -0.96 1.03
C PHE A 80 -1.83 -2.28 0.63
N GLY A 81 -1.05 -2.87 1.53
CA GLY A 81 -0.31 -4.09 1.24
C GLY A 81 0.47 -4.62 2.43
N SER A 82 1.23 -5.68 2.20
CA SER A 82 2.03 -6.37 3.22
C SER A 82 3.32 -6.92 2.62
N ASP A 83 4.31 -7.19 3.46
CA ASP A 83 5.49 -7.98 3.10
C ASP A 83 5.23 -9.50 3.05
N GLY A 84 3.96 -9.95 3.16
CA GLY A 84 3.59 -11.36 3.24
C GLY A 84 3.95 -12.01 4.58
N GLY A 85 4.42 -11.23 5.55
CA GLY A 85 4.86 -11.68 6.86
C GLY A 85 4.32 -10.78 7.98
N GLY A 86 5.23 -10.13 8.69
CA GLY A 86 4.93 -9.42 9.94
C GLY A 86 4.54 -7.97 9.76
N GLU A 87 4.61 -7.43 8.54
CA GLU A 87 4.51 -5.99 8.31
C GLU A 87 3.49 -5.61 7.23
N GLY A 88 2.86 -4.47 7.45
CA GLY A 88 1.98 -3.79 6.51
C GLY A 88 2.67 -2.60 5.87
N TYR A 89 2.38 -2.39 4.58
CA TYR A 89 2.70 -1.16 3.86
C TYR A 89 1.47 -0.24 3.85
N GLY A 90 1.67 1.05 4.09
CA GLY A 90 0.57 2.00 4.13
C GLY A 90 0.98 3.44 3.93
N PHE A 91 0.03 4.34 4.07
CA PHE A 91 0.22 5.79 4.08
C PHE A 91 0.06 6.33 5.49
N ASP A 92 0.95 7.23 5.91
CA ASP A 92 0.75 8.05 7.10
C ASP A 92 -0.04 9.31 6.74
N LEU A 93 -1.36 9.29 6.95
CA LEU A 93 -2.28 10.37 6.61
C LEU A 93 -2.18 11.57 7.55
N GLN A 94 -1.48 11.45 8.68
CA GLN A 94 -1.26 12.59 9.59
C GLN A 94 -0.04 13.43 9.19
N ALA A 95 0.86 12.89 8.37
CA ALA A 95 2.01 13.63 7.88
C ALA A 95 1.65 14.43 6.63
N VAL A 96 2.13 15.68 6.55
CA VAL A 96 1.82 16.61 5.43
C VAL A 96 2.17 16.03 4.07
N ALA A 97 3.26 15.24 3.99
CA ALA A 97 3.72 14.62 2.74
C ALA A 97 3.04 13.29 2.41
N THR A 98 2.19 12.76 3.30
CA THR A 98 1.56 11.43 3.18
C THR A 98 2.53 10.33 2.72
N PRO A 99 3.67 10.13 3.41
CA PRO A 99 4.69 9.20 2.98
C PRO A 99 4.17 7.77 3.05
N ILE A 100 4.80 6.90 2.25
CA ILE A 100 4.62 5.45 2.35
C ILE A 100 5.47 4.95 3.52
N ILE A 101 4.84 4.18 4.40
CA ILE A 101 5.43 3.62 5.61
C ILE A 101 5.38 2.09 5.59
N ARG A 102 6.23 1.46 6.40
CA ARG A 102 6.08 0.09 6.91
C ARG A 102 5.68 0.14 8.39
N VAL A 103 4.79 -0.73 8.82
CA VAL A 103 4.37 -0.85 10.23
C VAL A 103 4.19 -2.32 10.62
N PRO A 104 4.63 -2.76 11.80
CA PRO A 104 4.39 -4.13 12.24
C PRO A 104 2.90 -4.38 12.49
N PHE A 105 2.41 -5.57 12.13
CA PHE A 105 1.05 -5.99 12.46
C PHE A 105 0.90 -6.28 13.95
N ILE A 106 1.89 -6.93 14.56
CA ILE A 106 1.88 -7.23 15.99
C ILE A 106 2.36 -6.00 16.75
N GLY A 107 1.50 -5.50 17.65
CA GLY A 107 1.78 -4.26 18.39
C GLY A 107 1.72 -3.01 17.50
N MET A 108 0.93 -3.08 16.42
CA MET A 108 0.71 -1.98 15.48
C MET A 108 0.47 -0.66 16.24
N ASP A 109 1.28 0.34 15.93
CA ASP A 109 1.17 1.69 16.47
C ASP A 109 1.89 2.62 15.52
N ARG A 110 1.31 3.80 15.26
CA ARG A 110 1.90 4.78 14.37
C ARG A 110 3.32 5.20 14.77
N ARG A 111 3.68 5.14 16.06
CA ARG A 111 5.03 5.44 16.57
C ARG A 111 6.11 4.47 16.08
N TYR A 112 5.71 3.27 15.67
CA TYR A 112 6.61 2.27 15.11
C TYR A 112 6.56 2.22 13.57
N ALA A 113 5.79 3.11 12.93
CA ALA A 113 5.78 3.23 11.50
C ALA A 113 7.10 3.84 10.99
N ILE A 114 7.71 3.21 10.00
CA ILE A 114 8.97 3.63 9.40
C ILE A 114 8.68 4.18 8.00
N PRO A 115 8.94 5.48 7.72
CA PRO A 115 8.86 6.02 6.37
C PRO A 115 9.90 5.37 5.46
N ILE A 116 9.46 4.91 4.30
CA ILE A 116 10.35 4.24 3.33
C ILE A 116 10.37 4.90 1.96
N ALA A 117 9.29 5.58 1.57
CA ALA A 117 9.20 6.24 0.27
C ALA A 117 8.24 7.43 0.31
N ASN A 118 8.43 8.37 -0.61
CA ASN A 118 7.55 9.56 -0.75
C ASN A 118 6.57 9.46 -1.93
N SER A 119 6.67 8.39 -2.72
CA SER A 119 5.83 8.13 -3.88
C SER A 119 5.85 6.64 -4.21
N PHE A 120 4.86 6.14 -4.94
CA PHE A 120 4.84 4.76 -5.43
C PHE A 120 6.04 4.43 -6.33
N PRO A 121 6.46 5.31 -7.26
CA PRO A 121 7.70 5.12 -8.01
C PRO A 121 8.95 5.03 -7.11
N ASP A 122 9.04 5.84 -6.06
CA ASP A 122 10.12 5.80 -5.07
C ASP A 122 10.07 4.48 -4.27
N LEU A 123 8.89 4.00 -3.89
CA LEU A 123 8.72 2.70 -3.24
C LEU A 123 9.35 1.57 -4.07
N PHE A 124 9.02 1.50 -5.36
CA PHE A 124 9.60 0.49 -6.26
C PHE A 124 11.12 0.63 -6.42
N ALA A 125 11.66 1.85 -6.36
CA ALA A 125 13.10 2.08 -6.41
C ALA A 125 13.78 1.63 -5.11
N LYS A 126 13.18 1.94 -3.96
CA LYS A 126 13.66 1.58 -2.62
C LYS A 126 13.67 0.08 -2.39
N LEU A 127 12.58 -0.61 -2.72
CA LEU A 127 12.49 -2.06 -2.56
C LEU A 127 13.41 -2.82 -3.53
N ARG A 128 13.83 -2.21 -4.64
CA ARG A 128 14.76 -2.83 -5.59
C ARG A 128 16.21 -2.74 -5.14
N ALA A 129 16.56 -1.70 -4.39
CA ALA A 129 17.90 -1.56 -3.87
C ALA A 129 18.15 -2.65 -2.80
N PRO A 130 19.32 -3.30 -2.81
CA PRO A 130 19.73 -4.13 -1.67
C PRO A 130 19.84 -3.25 -0.43
N GLU A 131 19.42 -3.78 0.72
CA GLU A 131 19.64 -3.14 2.04
C GLU A 131 21.13 -2.96 2.36
#